data_AF-A0A914PX81-F1
#
_entry.id   AF-A0A914PX81-F1
#
_cell.length_a   1.000
_cell.length_b   1.000
_cell.length_c   1.000
_cell.angle_alpha   90.00
_cell.angle_beta   90.00
_cell.angle_gamma   90.00
#
_symmetry.space_group_name_H-M   'P 1'
#
loop_
_entity.id
_entity.type
_entity.pdbx_description
1 polymer ?
#
loop_
_entity_poly.entity_id
_entity_poly.type
_entity_poly.pdbx_seq_one_letter_code
_entity_poly.pdbx_strand_id
1 'polypeptide(L)'
;MFHDEEASIHHFLNNIPQPSYREVKALYDFEAAEENELNMKVGDSVMVFEDSDANGWKGQSHGDVGLFPSSFVTGDLTDNNAVDYTNGTVDTPLEEPQNIFYQSLNFEISLNF
;
A
#
# COMPACT_ATOMS: atom_id res chain seq x y z
N MET A 1 -44.44 -19.82 -4.74
CA MET A 1 -44.22 -18.48 -5.32
C MET A 1 -43.27 -17.62 -4.46
N PHE A 2 -42.44 -18.22 -3.59
CA PHE A 2 -41.49 -17.50 -2.72
C PHE A 2 -40.05 -18.01 -2.87
N HIS A 3 -39.72 -18.77 -3.93
CA HIS A 3 -38.40 -19.39 -4.11
C HIS A 3 -37.47 -18.60 -5.04
N ASP A 4 -37.95 -17.51 -5.65
CA ASP A 4 -37.24 -16.81 -6.73
C ASP A 4 -36.52 -15.52 -6.28
N GLU A 5 -36.80 -15.03 -5.07
CA GLU A 5 -36.18 -13.82 -4.51
C GLU A 5 -34.76 -14.09 -3.94
N GLU A 6 -34.57 -15.20 -3.23
CA GLU A 6 -33.25 -15.60 -2.67
C GLU A 6 -32.20 -15.79 -3.78
N ALA A 7 -32.58 -16.45 -4.88
CA ALA A 7 -31.69 -16.67 -6.01
C ALA A 7 -31.28 -15.36 -6.71
N SER A 8 -32.19 -14.38 -6.77
CA SER A 8 -31.90 -13.05 -7.33
C SER A 8 -30.98 -12.23 -6.43
N ILE A 9 -31.11 -12.33 -5.10
CA ILE A 9 -30.21 -11.70 -4.13
C ILE A 9 -28.81 -12.31 -4.24
N HIS A 10 -28.69 -13.64 -4.30
CA HIS A 10 -27.40 -14.31 -4.48
C HIS A 10 -26.72 -13.94 -5.80
N HIS A 11 -27.47 -13.87 -6.91
CA HIS A 11 -26.92 -13.44 -8.20
C HIS A 11 -26.43 -11.99 -8.18
N PHE A 12 -27.16 -11.09 -7.49
CA PHE A 12 -26.78 -9.70 -7.34
C PHE A 12 -25.50 -9.54 -6.51
N LEU A 13 -25.39 -10.22 -5.35
CA LEU A 13 -24.21 -10.16 -4.49
C LEU A 13 -22.95 -10.72 -5.17
N ASN A 14 -23.09 -11.75 -6.00
CA ASN A 14 -21.96 -12.36 -6.72
C ASN A 14 -21.44 -11.49 -7.88
N ASN A 15 -22.24 -10.55 -8.38
CA ASN A 15 -21.91 -9.66 -9.50
C ASN A 15 -21.62 -8.22 -9.05
N ILE A 16 -21.51 -7.95 -7.75
CA ILE A 16 -20.94 -6.69 -7.27
C ILE A 16 -19.45 -6.73 -7.62
N PRO A 17 -18.92 -5.77 -8.40
CA PRO A 17 -17.49 -5.68 -8.63
C PRO A 17 -16.80 -5.54 -7.28
N GLN A 18 -16.17 -6.62 -6.83
CA GLN A 18 -15.40 -6.63 -5.60
C GLN A 18 -14.20 -5.71 -5.84
N PRO A 19 -14.01 -4.64 -5.04
CA PRO A 19 -12.77 -3.88 -5.10
C PRO A 19 -11.60 -4.85 -4.93
N SER A 20 -10.71 -4.89 -5.91
CA SER A 20 -9.53 -5.76 -5.88
C SER A 20 -8.51 -5.15 -4.94
N TYR A 21 -8.70 -5.34 -3.65
CA TYR A 21 -7.71 -4.97 -2.65
C TYR A 21 -6.47 -5.82 -2.84
N ARG A 22 -5.31 -5.17 -2.94
CA ARG A 22 -4.01 -5.84 -2.99
C ARG A 22 -3.40 -5.80 -1.60
N GLU A 23 -2.96 -6.95 -1.11
CA GLU A 23 -2.10 -7.01 0.06
C GLU A 23 -0.63 -6.86 -0.39
N VAL A 24 0.11 -5.99 0.30
CA VAL A 24 1.54 -5.76 0.09
C VAL A 24 2.26 -5.77 1.45
N LYS A 25 3.58 -5.95 1.43
CA LYS A 25 4.41 -5.97 2.64
C LYS A 25 5.38 -4.81 2.65
N ALA A 26 5.52 -4.12 3.77
CA ALA A 26 6.48 -3.03 3.93
C ALA A 26 7.92 -3.55 3.92
N LEU A 27 8.77 -2.93 3.09
CA LEU A 27 10.20 -3.20 2.96
C LEU A 27 11.05 -2.28 3.85
N TYR A 28 10.53 -1.09 4.16
CA TYR A 28 11.18 -0.07 4.98
C TYR A 28 10.21 0.49 6.01
N ASP A 29 10.74 1.05 7.08
CA ASP A 29 9.97 1.88 8.01
C ASP A 29 9.54 3.17 7.29
N PHE A 30 8.33 3.62 7.56
CA PHE A 30 7.82 4.90 7.11
C PHE A 30 7.05 5.55 8.25
N GLU A 31 7.55 6.71 8.69
CA GLU A 31 6.91 7.53 9.72
C GLU A 31 6.10 8.63 9.04
N ALA A 32 4.81 8.64 9.31
CA ALA A 32 3.90 9.67 8.81
C ALA A 32 4.32 11.04 9.39
N ALA A 33 4.59 12.01 8.53
CA ALA A 33 4.83 13.39 8.94
C ALA A 33 3.53 14.21 8.98
N GLU A 34 2.54 13.82 8.17
CA GLU A 34 1.22 14.45 8.08
C GLU A 34 0.10 13.49 8.53
N GLU A 35 -1.07 14.05 8.90
CA GLU A 35 -2.19 13.27 9.43
C GLU A 35 -2.86 12.34 8.41
N ASN A 36 -2.66 12.59 7.12
CA ASN A 36 -3.20 11.79 6.01
C ASN A 36 -2.25 10.69 5.53
N GLU A 37 -1.12 10.51 6.21
CA GLU A 37 -0.10 9.50 5.89
C GLU A 37 -0.20 8.28 6.82
N LEU A 38 0.23 7.14 6.31
CA LEU A 38 0.16 5.86 7.01
C LEU A 38 1.50 5.52 7.64
N ASN A 39 1.54 5.25 8.95
CA ASN A 39 2.74 4.69 9.56
C ASN A 39 2.93 3.23 9.14
N MET A 40 4.17 2.85 8.80
CA MET A 40 4.53 1.48 8.46
C MET A 40 5.84 1.07 9.12
N LYS A 41 5.91 -0.19 9.56
CA LYS A 41 7.14 -0.85 9.98
C LYS A 41 7.52 -1.94 9.01
N VAL A 42 8.82 -2.20 8.87
CA VAL A 42 9.32 -3.31 8.03
C VAL A 42 8.60 -4.60 8.39
N GLY A 43 8.06 -5.25 7.37
CA GLY A 43 7.32 -6.51 7.51
C GLY A 43 5.83 -6.37 7.73
N ASP A 44 5.31 -5.15 7.93
CA ASP A 44 3.88 -4.89 8.06
C ASP A 44 3.12 -5.30 6.78
N SER A 45 1.94 -5.88 6.96
CA SER A 45 0.99 -6.09 5.87
C SER A 45 0.13 -4.84 5.70
N VAL A 46 0.03 -4.37 4.46
CA VAL A 46 -0.74 -3.18 4.07
C VAL A 46 -1.79 -3.60 3.05
N MET A 47 -3.04 -3.26 3.31
CA MET A 47 -4.13 -3.45 2.35
C MET A 47 -4.26 -2.19 1.48
N VAL A 48 -3.95 -2.29 0.20
CA VAL A 48 -4.01 -1.17 -0.75
C VAL A 48 -5.43 -0.99 -1.28
N PHE A 49 -5.93 0.25 -1.17
CA PHE A 49 -7.25 0.66 -1.62
C PHE A 49 -7.22 1.46 -2.92
N GLU A 50 -6.22 2.33 -3.07
CA GLU A 50 -6.04 3.20 -4.24
C GLU A 50 -4.56 3.18 -4.65
N ASP A 51 -4.27 2.71 -5.85
CA ASP A 51 -2.91 2.61 -6.42
C ASP A 51 -2.74 3.40 -7.73
N SER A 52 -3.73 4.23 -8.07
CA SER A 52 -3.79 4.98 -9.33
C SER A 52 -2.79 6.12 -9.42
N ASP A 53 -2.27 6.59 -8.29
CA ASP A 53 -1.26 7.64 -8.23
C ASP A 53 0.13 7.03 -8.08
N ALA A 54 1.05 7.46 -8.96
CA ALA A 54 2.45 7.03 -8.92
C ALA A 54 3.21 7.64 -7.73
N ASN A 55 2.74 8.77 -7.19
CA ASN A 55 3.39 9.45 -6.09
C ASN A 55 3.20 8.67 -4.78
N GLY A 56 2.00 8.19 -4.49
CA GLY A 56 1.75 7.38 -3.31
C GLY A 56 0.45 6.59 -3.41
N TRP A 57 0.45 5.44 -2.75
CA TRP A 57 -0.74 4.61 -2.65
C TRP A 57 -1.46 4.89 -1.36
N LYS A 58 -2.77 4.68 -1.37
CA LYS A 58 -3.58 4.72 -0.16
C LYS A 58 -3.86 3.30 0.30
N GLY A 59 -3.66 3.04 1.59
CA GLY A 59 -3.94 1.74 2.16
C GLY A 59 -4.20 1.81 3.65
N GLN A 60 -4.32 0.63 4.23
CA GLN A 60 -4.55 0.43 5.66
C GLN A 60 -3.54 -0.54 6.25
N SER A 61 -3.01 -0.17 7.42
CA SER A 61 -2.19 -1.02 8.28
C SER A 61 -2.57 -0.75 9.73
N HIS A 62 -2.63 -1.79 10.57
CA HIS A 62 -2.95 -1.69 12.00
C HIS A 62 -4.24 -0.93 12.36
N GLY A 63 -5.18 -0.80 11.41
CA GLY A 63 -6.43 -0.05 11.59
C GLY A 63 -6.37 1.40 11.10
N ASP A 64 -5.17 1.95 10.89
CA ASP A 64 -4.95 3.30 10.37
C ASP A 64 -4.99 3.31 8.84
N VAL A 65 -5.51 4.39 8.26
CA VAL A 65 -5.64 4.56 6.81
C VAL A 65 -4.89 5.82 6.41
N GLY A 66 -4.03 5.72 5.40
CA GLY A 66 -3.27 6.87 4.93
C GLY A 66 -2.52 6.59 3.65
N LEU A 67 -1.82 7.63 3.19
CA LEU A 67 -0.92 7.55 2.06
C LEU A 67 0.45 7.02 2.47
N PHE A 68 1.07 6.26 1.57
CA PHE A 68 2.44 5.80 1.72
C PHE A 68 3.11 5.66 0.34
N PRO A 69 4.45 5.77 0.27
CA PRO A 69 5.18 5.58 -0.98
C PRO A 69 5.09 4.12 -1.46
N SER A 70 4.64 3.92 -2.69
CA SER A 70 4.51 2.59 -3.32
C SER A 70 5.86 1.87 -3.47
N SER A 71 6.97 2.60 -3.52
CA SER A 71 8.33 2.07 -3.57
C SER A 71 8.81 1.44 -2.25
N PHE A 72 8.05 1.61 -1.16
CA PHE A 72 8.40 1.08 0.17
C PHE A 72 7.74 -0.26 0.46
N VAL A 73 7.02 -0.83 -0.50
CA VAL A 73 6.27 -2.08 -0.32
C VAL A 73 6.57 -3.07 -1.44
N THR A 74 6.34 -4.36 -1.17
CA THR A 74 6.42 -5.44 -2.15
C THR A 74 5.11 -6.22 -2.22
N GLY A 75 4.73 -6.65 -3.41
CA GLY A 75 3.65 -7.63 -3.61
C GLY A 75 4.11 -9.09 -3.49
N ASP A 76 5.41 -9.33 -3.30
CA ASP A 76 5.94 -10.66 -3.01
C ASP A 76 5.68 -11.01 -1.54
N LEU A 77 4.53 -11.64 -1.30
CA LEU A 77 4.10 -12.08 0.03
C LEU A 77 4.63 -13.48 0.38
N THR A 78 5.59 -14.03 -0.38
CA THR A 78 6.14 -15.33 -0.01
C THR A 78 6.86 -15.23 1.34
N ASP A 79 6.50 -16.10 2.28
CA ASP A 79 7.15 -16.21 3.60
C ASP A 79 8.56 -16.82 3.48
N ASN A 80 9.42 -16.21 2.66
CA ASN A 80 10.83 -16.52 2.59
C ASN A 80 11.57 -15.58 3.54
N ASN A 81 11.49 -15.90 4.83
CA ASN A 81 12.25 -15.25 5.90
C ASN A 81 13.77 -15.55 5.82
N ALA A 82 14.33 -15.67 4.61
CA ALA A 82 15.75 -15.84 4.33
C ALA A 82 16.04 -15.53 2.84
N VAL A 83 15.78 -14.30 2.39
CA VAL A 83 16.61 -13.73 1.33
C VAL A 83 17.45 -12.65 1.98
N ASP A 84 18.61 -13.10 2.42
CA ASP A 84 19.81 -12.31 2.62
C ASP A 84 19.94 -11.20 1.56
N TYR A 85 19.91 -9.93 1.99
CA TYR A 85 20.34 -8.78 1.19
C TYR A 85 21.86 -8.80 0.86
N THR A 86 22.55 -9.94 1.00
CA THR A 86 24.02 -10.01 1.10
C THR A 86 24.77 -10.62 -0.08
N ASN A 87 24.20 -10.78 -1.28
CA ASN A 87 25.00 -11.18 -2.44
C ASN A 87 25.09 -10.10 -3.51
N GLY A 88 25.84 -9.06 -3.14
CA GLY A 88 26.36 -8.04 -4.05
C GLY A 88 27.04 -6.87 -3.32
N THR A 89 27.95 -7.17 -2.39
CA THR A 89 28.96 -6.25 -1.81
C THR A 89 28.77 -4.75 -2.08
N VAL A 90 28.14 -4.01 -1.18
CA VAL A 90 28.77 -2.84 -0.56
C VAL A 90 28.13 -2.63 0.80
N ASP A 91 28.97 -2.42 1.82
CA ASP A 91 28.61 -1.79 3.09
C ASP A 91 28.22 -0.33 2.82
N THR A 92 27.15 -0.15 2.04
CA THR A 92 26.42 1.10 1.93
C THR A 92 25.36 1.02 3.01
N PRO A 93 25.28 1.99 3.94
CA PRO A 93 24.06 2.18 4.71
C PRO A 93 22.91 2.10 3.72
N LEU A 94 21.86 1.33 4.03
CA LEU A 94 20.60 1.39 3.27
C LEU A 94 20.27 2.88 3.17
N GLU A 95 20.59 3.50 2.02
CA GLU A 95 20.27 4.89 1.81
C GLU A 95 18.75 4.89 1.85
N GLU A 96 18.19 5.37 2.97
CA GLU A 96 16.76 5.62 3.06
C GLU A 96 16.38 6.29 1.76
N PRO A 97 15.47 5.71 0.95
CA PRO A 97 15.11 6.28 -0.32
C PRO A 97 14.80 7.76 -0.07
N GLN A 98 15.63 8.65 -0.63
CA GLN A 98 15.48 10.08 -0.39
C GLN A 98 14.03 10.43 -0.65
N ASN A 99 13.43 11.22 0.23
CA ASN A 99 12.00 11.40 0.42
C ASN A 99 11.27 12.00 -0.82
N ILE A 100 11.31 11.32 -1.97
CA ILE A 100 10.81 11.76 -3.28
C ILE A 100 9.30 11.97 -3.20
N PHE A 101 8.63 11.17 -2.37
CA PHE A 101 7.21 11.27 -2.10
C PHE A 101 6.81 12.69 -1.66
N TYR A 102 7.54 13.25 -0.71
CA TYR A 102 7.28 14.59 -0.21
C TYR A 102 7.66 15.67 -1.21
N GLN A 103 8.71 15.48 -2.01
CA GLN A 103 9.05 16.45 -3.05
C GLN A 103 7.98 16.51 -4.15
N SER A 104 7.44 15.37 -4.56
CA SER A 104 6.34 15.30 -5.53
C SER A 104 5.03 15.85 -4.97
N LEU A 105 4.64 15.49 -3.74
CA LEU A 105 3.44 16.02 -3.08
C LEU A 105 3.49 17.54 -2.94
N ASN A 106 4.63 18.09 -2.51
CA ASN A 106 4.80 19.54 -2.36
C ASN A 106 4.66 20.28 -3.71
N PHE A 107 5.06 19.65 -4.81
CA PHE A 107 4.90 20.22 -6.15
C PHE A 107 3.45 20.24 -6.60
N GLU A 108 2.69 19.15 -6.38
CA GLU A 108 1.27 19.09 -6.78
C GLU A 108 0.37 20.00 -5.94
N ILE A 109 0.63 20.16 -4.65
CA ILE A 109 -0.09 21.13 -3.80
C ILE A 109 0.17 22.56 -4.29
N SER A 110 1.39 22.85 -4.73
CA SER A 110 1.78 24.18 -5.24
C SER A 110 1.12 24.56 -6.58
N LEU A 111 0.54 23.60 -7.32
CA LEU A 111 -0.16 23.84 -8.58
C LEU A 111 -1.65 24.15 -8.42
N ASN A 112 -2.19 24.13 -7.19
CA ASN A 112 -3.59 24.41 -6.89
C ASN A 112 -3.87 25.87 -6.47
N PHE A 113 -3.01 26.82 -6.85
CA PHE A 113 -3.18 28.26 -6.58
C PHE A 113 -3.08 29.13 -7.85
#